data_AF-A0A9W6X2F9-F1
#
_entry.id   AF-A0A9W6X2F9-F1
#
_cell.length_a   1.000
_cell.length_b   1.000
_cell.length_c   1.000
_cell.angle_alpha   90.00
_cell.angle_beta   90.00
_cell.angle_gamma   90.00
#
_symmetry.space_group_name_H-M   'P 1'
#
loop_
_entity.id
_entity.type
_entity.pdbx_description
1 polymer ?
#
loop_
_entity_poly.entity_id
_entity_poly.type
_entity_poly.pdbx_seq_one_letter_code
_entity_poly.pdbx_strand_id
1 'polypeptide(L)'
;MPSQRGNHRTFDPKALEPVIRSYIDAQNRLLQPVTAQKIANEVKNKCNVSLELRTMQRLLQELDFHYIVGKKRHISADTPANVDFRNAYLTKKLSNRRPEKNGRFDPRKTEVFLDESFCNVNHVSNKTWVLEDRIRYNKSGRGARLSATKAQLMEYVKPLKEKPIYKAQVTASLDGHYLLYTPPYHPELQPIELVWATVKGRIAASPPKNANDAVQKVLEGLAAIKGKEFLSVYRHAQTFENDYAAYASESSESKLMAAEDKI
;
A
#
# COMPACT_ATOMS: atom_id res chain seq x y z
N MET A 1 -10.82 2.07 -51.22
CA MET A 1 -10.74 0.64 -50.89
C MET A 1 -9.89 0.47 -49.65
N PRO A 2 -10.44 0.09 -48.49
CA PRO A 2 -9.60 -0.19 -47.32
C PRO A 2 -8.84 -1.49 -47.54
N SER A 3 -7.53 -1.42 -47.30
CA SER A 3 -6.55 -2.51 -47.46
C SER A 3 -6.91 -3.74 -46.62
N GLN A 4 -7.23 -4.86 -47.28
CA GLN A 4 -7.25 -6.21 -46.68
C GLN A 4 -5.83 -6.73 -46.43
N ARG A 5 -5.10 -6.12 -45.50
CA ARG A 5 -3.83 -6.68 -44.98
C ARG A 5 -4.00 -7.04 -43.51
N GLY A 6 -4.45 -8.26 -43.28
CA GLY A 6 -4.45 -8.91 -41.97
C GLY A 6 -4.48 -10.42 -42.17
N ASN A 7 -3.43 -11.11 -41.73
CA ASN A 7 -3.39 -12.57 -41.73
C ASN A 7 -4.52 -13.10 -40.83
N HIS A 8 -5.24 -14.13 -41.27
CA HIS A 8 -6.35 -14.68 -40.49
C HIS A 8 -5.80 -15.28 -39.18
N ARG A 9 -6.46 -14.98 -38.05
CA ARG A 9 -6.00 -15.48 -36.75
C ARG A 9 -6.16 -16.99 -36.70
N THR A 10 -5.10 -17.68 -36.28
CA THR A 10 -5.08 -19.15 -36.10
C THR A 10 -5.59 -19.58 -34.73
N PHE A 11 -6.01 -18.65 -33.89
CA PHE A 11 -6.44 -18.88 -32.52
C PHE A 11 -7.63 -17.96 -32.18
N ASP A 12 -8.46 -18.41 -31.24
CA ASP A 12 -9.57 -17.61 -30.70
C ASP A 12 -9.12 -16.84 -29.44
N PRO A 13 -9.11 -15.49 -29.47
CA PRO A 13 -8.82 -14.66 -28.30
C PRO A 13 -9.65 -15.01 -27.06
N LYS A 14 -10.94 -15.31 -27.23
CA LYS A 14 -11.85 -15.58 -26.10
C LYS A 14 -11.54 -16.92 -25.44
N ALA A 15 -11.05 -17.89 -26.19
CA ALA A 15 -10.60 -19.18 -25.65
C ALA A 15 -9.29 -19.05 -24.85
N LEU A 16 -8.42 -18.10 -25.18
CA LEU A 16 -7.16 -17.88 -24.49
C LEU A 16 -7.28 -16.98 -23.25
N GLU A 17 -8.27 -16.08 -23.23
CA GLU A 17 -8.45 -15.09 -22.17
C GLU A 17 -8.50 -15.69 -20.75
N PRO A 18 -9.24 -16.78 -20.45
CA PRO A 18 -9.30 -17.32 -19.08
C PRO A 18 -7.94 -17.80 -18.57
N VAL A 19 -7.12 -18.39 -19.45
CA VAL A 19 -5.77 -18.88 -19.11
C VAL A 19 -4.83 -17.71 -18.85
N ILE A 20 -4.88 -16.69 -19.73
CA ILE A 20 -4.10 -15.46 -19.59
C ILE A 20 -4.45 -14.76 -18.27
N ARG A 21 -5.74 -14.57 -17.99
CA ARG A 21 -6.25 -13.91 -16.78
C ARG A 21 -5.83 -14.66 -15.52
N SER A 22 -6.04 -15.98 -15.47
CA SER A 22 -5.67 -16.81 -14.32
C SER A 22 -4.17 -16.76 -14.03
N TYR A 23 -3.32 -16.79 -15.06
CA TYR A 23 -1.88 -16.71 -14.89
C TYR A 23 -1.42 -15.34 -14.37
N ILE A 24 -1.95 -14.25 -14.94
CA ILE A 24 -1.67 -12.88 -14.48
C ILE A 24 -2.06 -12.74 -13.01
N ASP A 25 -3.26 -13.20 -12.63
CA ASP A 25 -3.74 -13.13 -11.25
C ASP A 25 -2.87 -13.93 -10.28
N ALA A 26 -2.45 -15.14 -10.66
CA ALA A 26 -1.59 -15.98 -9.84
C ALA A 26 -0.22 -15.32 -9.60
N GLN A 27 0.41 -14.78 -10.64
CA GLN A 27 1.71 -14.12 -10.52
C GLN A 27 1.62 -12.80 -9.76
N ASN A 28 0.54 -12.03 -9.94
CA ASN A 28 0.29 -10.80 -9.18
C ASN A 28 0.12 -11.10 -7.68
N ARG A 29 -0.59 -12.18 -7.31
CA ARG A 29 -0.68 -12.63 -5.90
C ARG A 29 0.68 -13.00 -5.30
N LEU A 30 1.63 -13.43 -6.14
CA LEU A 30 3.02 -13.75 -5.75
C LEU A 30 3.97 -12.54 -5.84
N LEU A 31 3.46 -11.35 -6.17
CA LEU A 31 4.26 -10.12 -6.38
C LEU A 31 5.35 -10.28 -7.45
N GLN A 32 5.11 -11.13 -8.45
CA GLN A 32 6.05 -11.38 -9.54
C GLN A 32 5.70 -10.54 -10.78
N PRO A 33 6.70 -9.97 -11.46
CA PRO A 33 6.45 -9.23 -12.70
C PRO A 33 6.01 -10.18 -13.82
N VAL A 34 4.92 -9.84 -14.49
CA VAL A 34 4.38 -10.59 -15.63
C VAL A 34 4.71 -9.86 -16.93
N THR A 35 5.48 -10.50 -17.80
CA THR A 35 5.80 -9.98 -19.13
C THR A 35 4.96 -10.70 -20.19
N ALA A 36 4.73 -10.05 -21.33
CA ALA A 36 4.04 -10.69 -22.46
C ALA A 36 4.72 -12.01 -22.90
N GLN A 37 6.05 -12.10 -22.77
CA GLN A 37 6.76 -13.35 -23.06
C GLN A 37 6.40 -14.48 -22.09
N LYS A 38 6.30 -14.17 -20.79
CA LYS A 38 5.86 -15.16 -19.78
C LYS A 38 4.44 -15.66 -20.06
N ILE A 39 3.55 -14.76 -20.48
CA ILE A 39 2.17 -15.11 -20.85
C ILE A 39 2.15 -15.97 -22.12
N ALA A 40 2.95 -15.64 -23.14
CA ALA A 40 3.07 -16.45 -24.36
C ALA A 40 3.57 -17.87 -24.06
N ASN A 41 4.53 -18.02 -23.16
CA ASN A 41 5.02 -19.32 -22.72
C ASN A 41 3.92 -20.12 -21.99
N GLU A 42 3.16 -19.48 -21.11
CA GLU A 42 2.04 -20.13 -20.40
C GLU A 42 0.94 -20.59 -21.37
N VAL A 43 0.57 -19.74 -22.33
CA VAL A 43 -0.41 -20.08 -23.38
C VAL A 43 0.09 -21.23 -24.25
N LYS A 44 1.38 -21.25 -24.61
CA LYS A 44 1.98 -22.38 -25.31
C LYS A 44 1.89 -23.66 -24.49
N ASN A 45 2.19 -23.60 -23.19
CA ASN A 45 2.18 -24.78 -22.33
C ASN A 45 0.76 -25.33 -22.08
N LYS A 46 -0.23 -24.46 -21.89
CA LYS A 46 -1.60 -24.87 -21.51
C LYS A 46 -2.55 -25.04 -22.68
N CYS A 47 -2.42 -24.21 -23.71
CA CYS A 47 -3.32 -24.21 -24.85
C CYS A 47 -2.69 -24.80 -26.11
N ASN A 48 -1.40 -25.16 -26.07
CA ASN A 48 -0.61 -25.61 -27.23
C ASN A 48 -0.60 -24.60 -28.40
N VAL A 49 -0.80 -23.32 -28.10
CA VAL A 49 -0.77 -22.23 -29.08
C VAL A 49 0.52 -21.45 -28.92
N SER A 50 1.37 -21.47 -29.96
CA SER A 50 2.62 -20.70 -29.98
C SER A 50 2.37 -19.30 -30.56
N LEU A 51 2.46 -18.28 -29.70
CA LEU A 51 2.29 -16.88 -30.11
C LEU A 51 3.63 -16.14 -30.03
N GLU A 52 3.95 -15.42 -31.11
CA GLU A 52 5.06 -14.47 -31.07
C GLU A 52 4.76 -13.30 -30.12
N LEU A 53 5.81 -12.71 -29.55
CA LEU A 53 5.71 -11.65 -28.54
C LEU A 53 4.81 -10.48 -29.00
N ARG A 54 4.97 -10.03 -30.25
CA ARG A 54 4.19 -8.91 -30.81
C ARG A 54 2.71 -9.26 -30.96
N THR A 55 2.41 -10.52 -31.29
CA THR A 55 1.03 -11.03 -31.39
C THR A 55 0.40 -11.11 -30.00
N MET A 56 1.15 -11.58 -29.00
CA MET A 56 0.70 -11.59 -27.60
C MET A 56 0.43 -10.18 -27.08
N GLN A 57 1.31 -9.21 -27.35
CA GLN A 57 1.09 -7.82 -26.95
C GLN A 57 -0.20 -7.23 -27.54
N ARG A 58 -0.46 -7.47 -28.83
CA ARG A 58 -1.70 -7.02 -29.49
C ARG A 58 -2.94 -7.70 -28.90
N LEU A 59 -2.85 -8.99 -28.62
CA LEU A 59 -3.92 -9.76 -27.98
C LEU A 59 -4.24 -9.22 -26.58
N LEU A 60 -3.21 -8.91 -25.78
CA LEU A 60 -3.40 -8.34 -24.45
C LEU A 60 -4.11 -6.99 -24.51
N GLN A 61 -3.75 -6.12 -25.45
CA GLN A 61 -4.44 -4.83 -25.66
C GLN A 61 -5.90 -5.02 -26.10
N GLU A 62 -6.17 -5.99 -26.98
CA GLU A 62 -7.53 -6.30 -27.43
C GLU A 62 -8.41 -6.89 -26.32
N LEU A 63 -7.82 -7.65 -25.40
CA LEU A 63 -8.47 -8.19 -24.20
C LEU A 63 -8.48 -7.20 -23.03
N ASP A 64 -8.17 -5.92 -23.29
CA ASP A 64 -8.19 -4.81 -22.31
C ASP A 64 -7.18 -4.96 -21.15
N PHE A 65 -6.10 -5.72 -21.34
CA PHE A 65 -4.99 -5.78 -20.39
C PHE A 65 -4.00 -4.64 -20.61
N HIS A 66 -3.60 -4.02 -19.49
CA HIS A 66 -2.74 -2.85 -19.49
C HIS A 66 -1.38 -3.15 -18.87
N TYR A 67 -0.31 -2.69 -19.50
CA TYR A 67 1.03 -2.73 -18.93
C TYR A 67 1.24 -1.50 -18.04
N ILE A 68 1.20 -1.71 -16.74
CA ILE A 68 1.32 -0.63 -15.74
C ILE A 68 2.59 -0.79 -14.91
N VAL A 69 3.06 0.34 -14.37
CA VAL A 69 4.10 0.32 -13.35
C VAL A 69 3.50 -0.26 -12.07
N GLY A 70 4.12 -1.31 -11.53
CA GLY A 70 3.69 -1.93 -10.27
C GLY A 70 3.62 -0.90 -9.15
N LYS A 71 2.43 -0.74 -8.55
CA LYS A 71 2.27 0.12 -7.37
C LYS A 71 2.84 -0.62 -6.16
N LYS A 72 3.54 0.08 -5.26
CA LYS A 72 4.05 -0.47 -3.99
C LYS A 72 2.95 -0.82 -2.96
N ARG A 73 1.68 -0.85 -3.37
CA ARG A 73 0.57 -1.13 -2.48
C ARG A 73 0.54 -2.62 -2.17
N HIS A 74 0.42 -2.98 -0.91
CA HIS A 74 0.36 -4.38 -0.50
C HIS A 74 -0.96 -4.99 -1.00
N ILE A 75 -0.91 -6.15 -1.67
CA ILE A 75 -2.10 -6.81 -2.23
C ILE A 75 -3.21 -7.07 -1.21
N SER A 76 -2.85 -7.23 0.07
CA SER A 76 -3.83 -7.46 1.13
C SER A 76 -4.60 -6.21 1.55
N ALA A 77 -4.15 -5.00 1.19
CA ALA A 77 -4.81 -3.75 1.56
C ALA A 77 -6.27 -3.71 1.07
N ASP A 78 -6.53 -4.26 -0.11
CA ASP A 78 -7.85 -4.25 -0.74
C ASP A 78 -8.61 -5.59 -0.58
N THR A 79 -8.21 -6.44 0.37
CA THR A 79 -9.04 -7.60 0.75
C THR A 79 -10.35 -7.12 1.37
N PRO A 80 -11.48 -7.84 1.18
CA PRO A 80 -12.79 -7.39 1.69
C PRO A 80 -12.75 -6.98 3.17
N ALA A 81 -12.13 -7.80 4.02
CA ALA A 81 -12.01 -7.51 5.45
C ALA A 81 -11.21 -6.22 5.75
N ASN A 82 -10.13 -5.94 5.02
CA ASN A 82 -9.34 -4.72 5.20
C ASN A 82 -10.04 -3.49 4.62
N VAL A 83 -10.79 -3.65 3.53
CA VAL A 83 -11.65 -2.60 2.96
C VAL A 83 -12.77 -2.24 3.94
N ASP A 84 -13.44 -3.24 4.53
CA ASP A 84 -14.48 -3.02 5.53
C ASP A 84 -13.92 -2.31 6.77
N PHE A 85 -12.74 -2.73 7.23
CA PHE A 85 -12.04 -2.08 8.33
C PHE A 85 -11.68 -0.62 7.99
N ARG A 86 -11.14 -0.38 6.79
CA ARG A 86 -10.82 0.95 6.28
C ARG A 86 -12.06 1.84 6.24
N ASN A 87 -13.17 1.33 5.73
CA ASN A 87 -14.41 2.08 5.64
C ASN A 87 -14.96 2.41 7.03
N ALA A 88 -14.93 1.46 7.98
CA ALA A 88 -15.34 1.72 9.37
C ALA A 88 -14.45 2.76 10.08
N TYR A 89 -13.14 2.73 9.83
CA TYR A 89 -12.22 3.77 10.28
C TYR A 89 -12.58 5.14 9.68
N LEU A 90 -12.76 5.20 8.35
CA LEU A 90 -13.07 6.42 7.62
C LEU A 90 -14.41 7.02 8.07
N THR A 91 -15.46 6.22 8.27
CA THR A 91 -16.74 6.73 8.79
C THR A 91 -16.55 7.51 10.09
N LYS A 92 -15.80 6.94 11.05
CA LYS A 92 -15.52 7.60 12.33
C LYS A 92 -14.63 8.83 12.13
N LYS A 93 -13.60 8.72 11.30
CA LYS A 93 -12.66 9.80 11.00
C LYS A 93 -13.36 11.00 10.35
N LEU A 94 -14.16 10.76 9.33
CA LEU A 94 -14.93 11.77 8.62
C LEU A 94 -16.04 12.39 9.49
N SER A 95 -16.65 11.61 10.40
CA SER A 95 -17.61 12.14 11.38
C SER A 95 -16.99 13.17 12.33
N ASN A 96 -15.67 13.20 12.47
CA ASN A 96 -14.97 14.21 13.25
C ASN A 96 -14.71 15.50 12.45
N ARG A 97 -15.04 15.60 11.17
CA ARG A 97 -14.73 16.80 10.36
C ARG A 97 -15.80 17.88 10.51
N ARG A 98 -15.39 19.13 10.73
CA ARG A 98 -16.26 20.31 10.59
C ARG A 98 -16.62 20.53 9.10
N PRO A 99 -17.67 21.32 8.81
CA PRO A 99 -17.95 21.75 7.44
C PRO A 99 -16.71 22.35 6.78
N GLU A 100 -16.57 22.11 5.49
CA GLU A 100 -15.45 22.61 4.72
C GLU A 100 -15.39 24.14 4.76
N LYS A 101 -14.19 24.68 4.94
CA LYS A 101 -13.94 26.11 4.85
C LYS A 101 -12.69 26.36 4.03
N ASN A 102 -12.83 27.03 2.89
CA ASN A 102 -11.73 27.36 1.97
C ASN A 102 -10.90 26.14 1.53
N GLY A 103 -11.54 25.02 1.15
CA GLY A 103 -10.81 23.83 0.71
C GLY A 103 -10.27 22.97 1.86
N ARG A 104 -10.70 23.21 3.11
CA ARG A 104 -10.07 22.63 4.32
C ARG A 104 -11.10 22.06 5.28
N PHE A 105 -10.74 20.96 5.93
CA PHE A 105 -11.54 20.30 6.95
C PHE A 105 -10.81 20.34 8.29
N ASP A 106 -11.33 21.12 9.23
CA ASP A 106 -10.82 21.13 10.61
C ASP A 106 -11.56 20.09 11.46
N PRO A 107 -10.89 19.45 12.43
CA PRO A 107 -11.56 18.47 13.28
C PRO A 107 -12.49 19.14 14.32
N ARG A 108 -13.56 18.44 14.70
CA ARG A 108 -14.50 18.81 15.76
C ARG A 108 -13.86 18.56 17.12
N LYS A 109 -13.22 17.40 17.28
CA LYS A 109 -12.43 17.00 18.45
C LYS A 109 -10.95 16.88 18.08
N THR A 110 -10.07 17.30 18.98
CA THR A 110 -8.61 17.17 18.80
C THR A 110 -8.22 15.73 18.50
N GLU A 111 -7.32 15.57 17.54
CA GLU A 111 -6.82 14.27 17.11
C GLU A 111 -5.35 14.13 17.49
N VAL A 112 -5.01 13.01 18.11
CA VAL A 112 -3.64 12.68 18.52
C VAL A 112 -3.22 11.43 17.78
N PHE A 113 -2.08 11.49 17.11
CA PHE A 113 -1.53 10.38 16.34
C PHE A 113 -0.33 9.82 17.09
N LEU A 114 -0.34 8.50 17.31
CA LEU A 114 0.71 7.77 18.00
C LEU A 114 1.28 6.72 17.07
N ASP A 115 2.60 6.61 17.03
CA ASP A 115 3.30 5.61 16.25
C ASP A 115 4.77 5.50 16.70
N GLU A 116 5.36 4.35 16.47
CA GLU A 116 6.75 4.05 16.77
C GLU A 116 7.57 3.97 15.49
N SER A 117 8.77 4.54 15.51
CA SER A 117 9.66 4.49 14.36
C SER A 117 11.09 4.19 14.78
N PHE A 118 11.70 3.23 14.08
CA PHE A 118 13.11 2.90 14.26
C PHE A 118 13.99 4.00 13.67
N CYS A 119 14.83 4.61 14.52
CA CYS A 119 15.94 5.47 14.12
C CYS A 119 17.25 4.77 14.52
N ASN A 120 18.12 4.47 13.55
CA ASN A 120 19.37 3.78 13.80
C ASN A 120 20.58 4.60 13.33
N VAL A 121 21.77 4.20 13.80
CA VAL A 121 23.05 4.87 13.48
C VAL A 121 23.39 4.80 11.99
N ASN A 122 22.74 3.91 11.24
CA ASN A 122 22.94 3.73 9.80
C ASN A 122 21.94 4.52 8.94
N HIS A 123 21.08 5.38 9.53
CA HIS A 123 20.24 6.29 8.74
C HIS A 123 21.10 7.35 8.05
N VAL A 124 21.25 7.19 6.73
CA VAL A 124 22.01 8.07 5.86
C VAL A 124 21.19 8.39 4.61
N SER A 125 21.47 9.51 3.93
CA SER A 125 20.84 9.83 2.65
C SER A 125 21.01 8.69 1.64
N ASN A 126 19.97 8.43 0.85
CA ASN A 126 20.04 7.46 -0.25
C ASN A 126 20.85 7.98 -1.45
N LYS A 127 21.04 9.30 -1.54
CA LYS A 127 21.77 9.96 -2.63
C LYS A 127 23.13 10.44 -2.13
N THR A 128 24.19 10.13 -2.86
CA THR A 128 25.57 10.54 -2.59
C THR A 128 26.34 10.64 -3.91
N TRP A 129 27.43 11.41 -3.93
CA TRP A 129 28.32 11.51 -5.07
C TRP A 129 29.35 10.38 -5.04
N VAL A 130 29.43 9.60 -6.11
CA VAL A 130 30.46 8.56 -6.34
C VAL A 130 31.04 8.74 -7.75
N LEU A 131 32.29 8.34 -7.93
CA LEU A 131 32.92 8.26 -9.26
C LEU A 131 32.23 7.18 -10.11
N GLU A 132 32.27 7.33 -11.42
CA GLU A 132 31.54 6.48 -12.39
C GLU A 132 31.84 4.97 -12.24
N ASP A 133 33.03 4.63 -11.74
CA ASP A 133 33.51 3.27 -11.53
C ASP A 133 33.18 2.70 -10.13
N ARG A 134 32.53 3.45 -9.24
CA ARG A 134 32.34 3.05 -7.83
C ARG A 134 30.89 2.76 -7.47
N ILE A 135 30.70 1.58 -6.85
CA ILE A 135 29.43 1.15 -6.28
C ILE A 135 29.36 1.60 -4.81
N ARG A 136 28.26 2.26 -4.43
CA ARG A 136 27.94 2.54 -3.03
C ARG A 136 27.27 1.32 -2.38
N TYR A 137 27.89 0.77 -1.33
CA TYR A 137 27.29 -0.30 -0.52
C TYR A 137 26.45 0.27 0.63
N ASN A 138 25.26 -0.30 0.85
CA ASN A 138 24.45 -0.05 2.06
C ASN A 138 24.76 -1.12 3.13
N LYS A 139 24.84 -0.72 4.40
CA LYS A 139 24.94 -1.70 5.51
C LYS A 139 23.62 -2.47 5.66
N SER A 140 23.69 -3.79 5.77
CA SER A 140 22.51 -4.66 5.93
C SER A 140 22.01 -4.64 7.38
N GLY A 141 20.75 -4.25 7.59
CA GLY A 141 20.09 -4.27 8.90
C GLY A 141 19.39 -5.58 9.26
N ARG A 142 19.75 -6.70 8.59
CA ARG A 142 19.05 -7.98 8.78
C ARG A 142 19.75 -8.81 9.86
N GLY A 143 19.18 -8.79 11.06
CA GLY A 143 19.47 -9.78 12.10
C GLY A 143 19.03 -11.19 11.68
N ALA A 144 19.67 -12.20 12.28
CA ALA A 144 19.41 -13.61 12.00
C ALA A 144 17.94 -13.98 12.29
N ARG A 145 17.27 -14.62 11.33
CA ARG A 145 15.93 -15.17 11.50
C ARG A 145 16.07 -16.66 11.81
N LEU A 146 15.58 -17.08 12.98
CA LEU A 146 15.42 -18.48 13.31
C LEU A 146 14.24 -19.09 12.55
N SER A 147 14.46 -20.33 12.11
CA SER A 147 13.59 -21.12 11.27
C SER A 147 12.56 -21.91 12.10
N ALA A 148 11.42 -21.28 12.37
CA ALA A 148 10.14 -21.96 12.47
C ALA A 148 9.15 -21.13 11.65
N THR A 149 8.37 -21.75 10.77
CA THR A 149 7.42 -20.95 9.98
C THR A 149 6.28 -20.53 10.90
N LYS A 150 6.11 -19.21 11.08
CA LYS A 150 5.00 -18.59 11.83
C LYS A 150 3.64 -19.24 11.54
N ALA A 151 3.45 -19.77 10.33
CA ALA A 151 2.26 -20.51 9.91
C ALA A 151 1.97 -21.75 10.76
N GLN A 152 2.97 -22.61 11.00
CA GLN A 152 2.80 -23.86 11.77
C GLN A 152 2.43 -23.56 13.24
N LEU A 153 3.09 -22.58 13.85
CA LEU A 153 2.79 -22.18 15.23
C LEU A 153 1.40 -21.56 15.36
N MET A 154 0.94 -20.82 14.34
CA MET A 154 -0.39 -20.23 14.34
C MET A 154 -1.51 -21.28 14.28
N GLU A 155 -1.28 -22.44 13.68
CA GLU A 155 -2.26 -23.53 13.59
C GLU A 155 -2.59 -24.12 14.98
N TYR A 156 -1.58 -24.27 15.83
CA TYR A 156 -1.74 -24.73 17.21
C TYR A 156 -2.32 -23.67 18.15
N VAL A 157 -1.98 -22.38 17.95
CA VAL A 157 -2.38 -21.30 18.86
C VAL A 157 -3.80 -20.80 18.59
N LYS A 158 -4.28 -20.86 17.34
CA LYS A 158 -5.60 -20.31 16.95
C LYS A 158 -6.78 -20.81 17.81
N PRO A 159 -6.93 -22.12 18.10
CA PRO A 159 -8.07 -22.61 18.89
C PRO A 159 -7.96 -22.30 20.39
N LEU A 160 -6.76 -22.01 20.90
CA LEU A 160 -6.49 -21.71 22.31
C LEU A 160 -6.52 -20.20 22.60
N LYS A 161 -6.60 -19.37 21.56
CA LYS A 161 -6.45 -17.92 21.69
C LYS A 161 -7.77 -17.29 22.12
N GLU A 162 -7.83 -16.85 23.37
CA GLU A 162 -8.89 -16.00 23.86
C GLU A 162 -9.00 -14.70 23.03
N LYS A 163 -10.20 -14.10 23.01
CA LYS A 163 -10.38 -12.79 22.35
C LYS A 163 -9.45 -11.78 23.02
N PRO A 164 -8.52 -11.15 22.27
CA PRO A 164 -7.57 -10.23 22.87
C PRO A 164 -8.30 -9.01 23.44
N ILE A 165 -8.08 -8.73 24.72
CA ILE A 165 -8.45 -7.45 25.33
C ILE A 165 -7.31 -6.47 25.04
N TYR A 166 -7.57 -5.50 24.18
CA TYR A 166 -6.58 -4.48 23.83
C TYR A 166 -6.47 -3.47 24.97
N LYS A 167 -5.44 -3.61 25.82
CA LYS A 167 -5.20 -2.70 26.96
C LYS A 167 -5.21 -1.22 26.55
N ALA A 168 -4.67 -0.89 25.38
CA ALA A 168 -4.69 0.48 24.85
C ALA A 168 -6.12 1.04 24.72
N GLN A 169 -7.08 0.23 24.26
CA GLN A 169 -8.49 0.64 24.17
C GLN A 169 -9.08 0.89 25.55
N VAL A 170 -8.80 0.01 26.52
CA VAL A 170 -9.28 0.14 27.89
C VAL A 170 -8.73 1.42 28.52
N THR A 171 -7.41 1.63 28.47
CA THR A 171 -6.76 2.82 29.02
C THR A 171 -7.29 4.10 28.37
N ALA A 172 -7.32 4.17 27.02
CA ALA A 172 -7.86 5.34 26.34
C ALA A 172 -9.30 5.63 26.76
N SER A 173 -10.13 4.59 26.87
CA SER A 173 -11.55 4.75 27.24
C SER A 173 -11.73 5.18 28.70
N LEU A 174 -10.88 4.68 29.63
CA LEU A 174 -10.85 5.11 31.03
C LEU A 174 -10.54 6.60 31.17
N ASP A 175 -9.65 7.11 30.30
CA ASP A 175 -9.26 8.53 30.27
C ASP A 175 -10.20 9.39 29.40
N GLY A 176 -11.35 8.84 28.97
CA GLY A 176 -12.34 9.57 28.16
C GLY A 176 -11.91 9.83 26.71
N HIS A 177 -10.89 9.11 26.23
CA HIS A 177 -10.40 9.19 24.86
C HIS A 177 -11.02 8.10 23.98
N TYR A 178 -11.25 8.47 22.72
CA TYR A 178 -11.71 7.54 21.71
C TYR A 178 -10.53 7.03 20.88
N LEU A 179 -10.21 5.75 21.00
CA LEU A 179 -9.12 5.12 20.26
C LEU A 179 -9.60 4.65 18.88
N LEU A 180 -8.84 5.05 17.85
CA LEU A 180 -9.00 4.59 16.48
C LEU A 180 -7.73 3.85 16.05
N TYR A 181 -7.89 2.60 15.63
CA TYR A 181 -6.82 1.84 15.00
C TYR A 181 -6.76 2.17 13.51
N THR A 182 -5.57 2.51 13.01
CA THR A 182 -5.37 2.70 11.58
C THR A 182 -5.56 1.37 10.84
N PRO A 183 -6.24 1.38 9.68
CA PRO A 183 -6.40 0.19 8.86
C PRO A 183 -5.05 -0.44 8.47
N PRO A 184 -4.94 -1.78 8.46
CA PRO A 184 -3.73 -2.46 8.01
C PRO A 184 -3.33 -2.04 6.59
N TYR A 185 -2.02 -1.87 6.35
CA TYR A 185 -1.45 -1.50 5.05
C TYR A 185 -1.83 -0.11 4.53
N HIS A 186 -2.28 0.78 5.41
CA HIS A 186 -2.64 2.16 5.07
C HIS A 186 -1.83 3.21 5.86
N PRO A 187 -0.47 3.19 5.79
CA PRO A 187 0.36 4.17 6.49
C PRO A 187 0.12 5.61 6.00
N GLU A 188 -0.37 5.79 4.78
CA GLU A 188 -0.76 7.09 4.24
C GLU A 188 -1.92 7.77 4.98
N LEU A 189 -2.70 6.99 5.76
CA LEU A 189 -3.75 7.50 6.65
C LEU A 189 -3.21 7.96 8.02
N GLN A 190 -1.90 7.83 8.26
CA GLN A 190 -1.24 8.22 9.51
C GLN A 190 -0.30 9.42 9.27
N PRO A 191 -0.72 10.65 9.60
CA PRO A 191 0.12 11.85 9.52
C PRO A 191 1.50 11.69 10.19
N ILE A 192 1.56 10.96 11.31
CA ILE A 192 2.81 10.76 12.07
C ILE A 192 3.91 10.04 11.27
N GLU A 193 3.57 9.22 10.27
CA GLU A 193 4.55 8.57 9.38
C GLU A 193 5.34 9.61 8.57
N LEU A 194 4.69 10.69 8.13
CA LEU A 194 5.34 11.78 7.41
C LEU A 194 6.11 12.72 8.35
N VAL A 195 5.68 12.85 9.60
CA VAL A 195 6.47 13.51 10.65
C VAL A 195 7.77 12.73 10.84
N TRP A 196 7.69 11.40 10.97
CA TRP A 196 8.87 10.55 11.06
C TRP A 196 9.76 10.62 9.82
N ALA A 197 9.18 10.64 8.62
CA ALA A 197 9.94 10.84 7.38
C ALA A 197 10.72 12.18 7.39
N THR A 198 10.09 13.24 7.89
CA THR A 198 10.73 14.57 8.03
C THR A 198 11.89 14.51 9.03
N VAL A 199 11.66 13.94 10.22
CA VAL A 199 12.71 13.79 11.25
C VAL A 199 13.87 12.94 10.73
N LYS A 200 13.59 11.79 10.12
CA LYS A 200 14.62 10.93 9.52
C LYS A 200 15.37 11.63 8.40
N GLY A 201 14.69 12.46 7.60
CA GLY A 201 15.33 13.28 6.57
C GLY A 201 16.35 14.25 7.16
N ARG A 202 16.00 14.94 8.25
CA ARG A 202 16.91 15.83 8.99
C ARG A 202 18.11 15.07 9.58
N ILE A 203 17.87 13.91 10.18
CA ILE A 203 18.93 13.03 10.70
C ILE A 203 19.82 12.53 9.56
N ALA A 204 19.26 12.15 8.42
CA ALA A 204 20.04 11.68 7.28
C ALA A 204 20.92 12.77 6.66
N ALA A 205 20.55 14.05 6.79
CA ALA A 205 21.35 15.19 6.38
C ALA A 205 22.55 15.46 7.31
N SER A 206 22.42 15.12 8.60
CA SER A 206 23.51 15.13 9.58
C SER A 206 23.51 13.81 10.35
N PRO A 207 24.12 12.73 9.80
CA PRO A 207 24.04 11.40 10.38
C PRO A 207 24.59 11.33 11.82
N PRO A 208 24.03 10.47 12.68
CA PRO A 208 24.47 10.33 14.06
C PRO A 208 25.82 9.59 14.16
N LYS A 209 26.65 9.97 15.13
CA LYS A 209 27.97 9.35 15.40
C LYS A 209 27.85 8.08 16.24
N ASN A 210 26.85 8.01 17.13
CA ASN A 210 26.59 6.89 18.03
C ASN A 210 25.11 6.88 18.44
N ALA A 211 24.71 5.92 19.29
CA ALA A 211 23.32 5.77 19.72
C ALA A 211 22.79 6.97 20.52
N ASN A 212 23.58 7.54 21.43
CA ASN A 212 23.17 8.71 22.23
C ASN A 212 22.97 9.93 21.33
N ASP A 213 23.87 10.16 20.38
CA ASP A 213 23.73 11.20 19.36
C ASP A 213 22.48 10.97 18.48
N ALA A 214 22.15 9.71 18.15
CA ALA A 214 20.92 9.39 17.44
C ALA A 214 19.65 9.74 18.24
N VAL A 215 19.62 9.44 19.54
CA VAL A 215 18.50 9.82 20.42
C VAL A 215 18.37 11.34 20.50
N GLN A 216 19.48 12.04 20.72
CA GLN A 216 19.49 13.51 20.82
C GLN A 216 18.97 14.15 19.53
N LYS A 217 19.43 13.68 18.36
CA LYS A 217 18.94 14.17 17.06
C LYS A 217 17.48 13.86 16.80
N VAL A 218 16.94 12.76 17.33
CA VAL A 218 15.50 12.48 17.26
C VAL A 218 14.72 13.50 18.10
N LEU A 219 15.14 13.76 19.34
CA LEU A 219 14.50 14.75 20.22
C LEU A 219 14.53 16.15 19.60
N GLU A 220 15.67 16.58 19.10
CA GLU A 220 15.84 17.86 18.38
C GLU A 220 14.99 17.90 17.11
N GLY A 221 14.99 16.82 16.35
CA GLY A 221 14.21 16.70 15.12
C GLY A 221 12.70 16.85 15.37
N LEU A 222 12.19 16.23 16.43
CA LEU A 222 10.80 16.34 16.87
C LEU A 222 10.48 17.75 17.41
N ALA A 223 11.33 18.30 18.27
CA ALA A 223 11.17 19.65 18.82
C ALA A 223 11.19 20.74 17.73
N ALA A 224 11.91 20.51 16.64
CA ALA A 224 11.98 21.42 15.51
C ALA A 224 10.77 21.36 14.56
N ILE A 225 9.81 20.45 14.76
CA ILE A 225 8.59 20.39 13.93
C ILE A 225 7.69 21.58 14.28
N LYS A 226 7.42 22.43 13.28
CA LYS A 226 6.53 23.59 13.46
C LYS A 226 5.07 23.19 13.20
N GLY A 227 4.14 23.92 13.81
CA GLY A 227 2.70 23.71 13.59
C GLY A 227 2.29 23.77 12.12
N LYS A 228 2.94 24.62 11.30
CA LYS A 228 2.70 24.68 9.85
C LYS A 228 3.12 23.39 9.12
N GLU A 229 4.23 22.77 9.53
CA GLU A 229 4.70 21.51 8.95
C GLU A 229 3.74 20.38 9.33
N PHE A 230 3.32 20.31 10.60
CA PHE A 230 2.33 19.33 11.04
C PHE A 230 0.99 19.50 10.30
N LEU A 231 0.48 20.73 10.17
CA LEU A 231 -0.74 21.00 9.42
C LEU A 231 -0.64 20.61 7.94
N SER A 232 0.53 20.78 7.32
CA SER A 232 0.75 20.34 5.93
C SER A 232 0.64 18.82 5.82
N VAL A 233 1.27 18.10 6.75
CA VAL A 233 1.26 16.64 6.81
C VAL A 233 -0.15 16.10 7.12
N TYR A 234 -0.84 16.72 8.07
CA TYR A 234 -2.23 16.41 8.40
C TYR A 234 -3.15 16.56 7.18
N ARG A 235 -3.04 17.67 6.45
CA ARG A 235 -3.83 17.91 5.23
C ARG A 235 -3.49 16.92 4.12
N HIS A 236 -2.25 16.47 4.03
CA HIS A 236 -1.87 15.45 3.07
C HIS A 236 -2.52 14.10 3.38
N ALA A 237 -2.64 13.71 4.65
CA ALA A 237 -3.40 12.51 5.00
C ALA A 237 -4.90 12.63 4.64
N GLN A 238 -5.47 13.84 4.76
CA GLN A 238 -6.86 14.09 4.40
C GLN A 238 -7.15 13.87 2.90
N THR A 239 -6.17 14.05 2.01
CA THR A 239 -6.39 13.77 0.58
C THR A 239 -6.62 12.27 0.36
N PHE A 240 -5.84 11.41 1.02
CA PHE A 240 -6.07 9.96 0.96
C PHE A 240 -7.40 9.56 1.59
N GLU A 241 -7.77 10.17 2.73
CA GLU A 241 -9.09 9.96 3.34
C GLU A 241 -10.23 10.29 2.36
N ASN A 242 -10.09 11.37 1.58
CA ASN A 242 -11.07 11.76 0.57
C ASN A 242 -11.10 10.77 -0.60
N ASP A 243 -9.94 10.39 -1.12
CA ASP A 243 -9.83 9.44 -2.24
C ASP A 243 -10.48 8.09 -1.90
N TYR A 244 -10.25 7.58 -0.69
CA TYR A 244 -10.86 6.33 -0.25
C TYR A 244 -12.36 6.45 0.03
N ALA A 245 -12.83 7.61 0.50
CA ALA A 245 -14.25 7.86 0.71
C ALA A 245 -15.01 7.89 -0.62
N ALA A 246 -14.47 8.58 -1.63
CA ALA A 246 -15.03 8.62 -2.99
C ALA A 246 -15.06 7.22 -3.62
N TYR A 247 -13.97 6.45 -3.48
CA TYR A 247 -13.95 5.07 -3.96
C TYR A 247 -15.02 4.19 -3.29
N ALA A 248 -15.27 4.39 -1.99
CA ALA A 248 -16.28 3.64 -1.26
C ALA A 248 -17.71 3.97 -1.74
N SER A 249 -18.01 5.24 -2.05
CA SER A 249 -19.31 5.63 -2.60
C SER A 249 -19.52 5.06 -4.00
N GLU A 250 -18.55 5.21 -4.91
CA GLU A 250 -18.62 4.68 -6.28
C GLU A 250 -18.83 3.16 -6.31
N SER A 251 -18.14 2.43 -5.42
CA SER A 251 -18.30 0.98 -5.29
C SER A 251 -19.68 0.59 -4.78
N SER A 252 -20.27 1.40 -3.88
CA SER A 252 -21.62 1.15 -3.37
C SER A 252 -22.69 1.37 -4.46
N GLU A 253 -22.56 2.44 -5.24
CA GLU A 253 -23.47 2.77 -6.35
C GLU A 253 -23.41 1.70 -7.44
N SER A 254 -22.20 1.26 -7.80
CA SER A 254 -22.02 0.18 -8.78
C SER A 254 -22.67 -1.13 -8.35
N LYS A 255 -22.63 -1.47 -7.05
CA LYS A 255 -23.29 -2.67 -6.50
C LYS A 255 -24.81 -2.55 -6.50
N LEU A 256 -25.35 -1.35 -6.26
CA LEU A 256 -26.79 -1.09 -6.32
C LEU A 256 -27.31 -1.24 -7.76
N MET A 257 -26.64 -0.61 -8.73
CA MET A 257 -26.98 -0.75 -10.16
C MET A 257 -26.93 -2.21 -10.62
N ALA A 258 -25.89 -2.96 -10.25
CA ALA A 258 -25.77 -4.38 -10.59
C ALA A 258 -26.80 -5.29 -9.89
N ALA A 259 -27.44 -4.82 -8.82
CA ALA A 259 -28.53 -5.54 -8.15
C ALA A 259 -29.89 -5.23 -8.79
N GLU A 260 -30.08 -4.00 -9.28
CA GLU A 260 -31.26 -3.57 -10.04
C GLU A 260 -31.33 -4.27 -11.42
N ASP A 261 -30.19 -4.45 -12.09
CA ASP A 261 -30.09 -5.17 -13.37
C ASP A 261 -30.38 -6.69 -13.27
N LYS A 262 -30.56 -7.22 -12.05
CA LYS A 262 -30.87 -8.65 -11.81
C LYS A 262 -32.34 -8.91 -11.47
N ILE A 263 -33.19 -7.89 -11.55
CA ILE A 263 -34.64 -7.96 -11.37
C ILE A 263 -35.31 -7.90 -12.74
#